data_AF-A0A351NV66-F1
#
_entry.id   AF-A0A351NV66-F1
#
_cell.length_a   1.000
_cell.length_b   1.000
_cell.length_c   1.000
_cell.angle_alpha   90.00
_cell.angle_beta   90.00
_cell.angle_gamma   90.00
#
_symmetry.space_group_name_H-M   'P 1'
#
loop_
_entity.id
_entity.type
_entity.pdbx_description
1 polymer ?
#
loop_
_entity_poly.entity_id
_entity_poly.type
_entity_poly.pdbx_seq_one_letter_code
_entity_poly.pdbx_strand_id
1 'polypeptide(L)'
;MEQLVWAAYLFFISALEEVAFRALLPALLVNNLGVIVAVVLSNLIFASVHYITLRWKFSNCVGVFIGGLALSRLLHNSEDIVLVILVHWWVTFLNTHLAPKVDKVETNYADG
;
A
#
# COMPACT_ATOMS: atom_id res chain seq x y z
N MET A 1 3.76 -7.65 -21.85
CA MET A 1 4.06 -6.26 -21.40
C MET A 1 3.10 -5.78 -20.32
N GLU A 2 1.80 -6.05 -20.43
CA GLU A 2 0.80 -5.55 -19.46
C GLU A 2 1.07 -5.92 -18.00
N GLN A 3 1.50 -7.15 -17.71
CA GLN A 3 1.84 -7.58 -16.35
C GLN A 3 3.09 -6.86 -15.78
N LEU A 4 4.06 -6.52 -16.62
CA LEU A 4 5.24 -5.74 -16.20
C LEU A 4 4.85 -4.31 -15.85
N VAL A 5 3.99 -3.68 -16.67
CA VAL A 5 3.46 -2.34 -16.40
C VAL A 5 2.63 -2.34 -15.11
N TRP A 6 1.80 -3.36 -14.91
CA TRP A 6 1.03 -3.54 -13.68
C TRP A 6 1.92 -3.71 -12.45
N ALA A 7 2.94 -4.58 -12.53
CA ALA A 7 3.90 -4.77 -11.45
C ALA A 7 4.65 -3.48 -11.10
N ALA A 8 5.06 -2.71 -12.11
CA ALA A 8 5.72 -1.41 -11.92
C ALA A 8 4.79 -0.36 -11.31
N TYR A 9 3.52 -0.34 -11.72
CA TYR A 9 2.50 0.52 -11.14
C TYR A 9 2.27 0.22 -9.65
N LEU A 10 2.13 -1.06 -9.30
CA LEU A 10 2.00 -1.47 -7.90
C LEU A 10 3.26 -1.13 -7.10
N PHE A 11 4.45 -1.28 -7.68
CA PHE A 11 5.71 -0.89 -7.04
C PHE A 11 5.73 0.61 -6.73
N PHE A 12 5.35 1.43 -7.71
CA PHE A 12 5.28 2.88 -7.54
C PHE A 12 4.32 3.29 -6.42
N ILE A 13 3.13 2.70 -6.36
CA ILE A 13 2.17 2.99 -5.30
C ILE A 13 2.69 2.53 -3.94
N SER A 14 3.21 1.32 -3.82
CA SER A 14 3.78 0.83 -2.55
C SER A 14 4.94 1.70 -2.07
N ALA A 15 5.76 2.22 -2.98
CA ALA A 15 6.82 3.18 -2.65
C ALA A 15 6.26 4.49 -2.07
N LEU A 16 5.25 5.07 -2.72
CA LEU A 16 4.60 6.29 -2.23
C LEU A 16 3.94 6.08 -0.87
N GLU A 17 3.28 4.95 -0.67
CA GLU A 17 2.60 4.63 0.58
C GLU A 17 3.59 4.48 1.74
N GLU A 18 4.69 3.74 1.55
CA GLU A 18 5.67 3.58 2.62
C GLU A 18 6.43 4.89 2.92
N VAL A 19 6.78 5.68 1.91
CA VAL A 19 7.39 7.00 2.16
C VAL A 19 6.43 7.92 2.92
N ALA A 20 5.15 7.95 2.52
CA ALA A 20 4.15 8.82 3.16
C ALA A 20 3.85 8.39 4.61
N PHE A 21 3.55 7.10 4.83
CA PHE A 21 3.01 6.61 6.10
C PHE A 21 4.07 6.04 7.05
N ARG A 22 5.25 5.69 6.56
CA ARG A 22 6.32 5.11 7.40
C ARG A 22 7.47 6.08 7.67
N ALA A 23 7.74 7.01 6.76
CA ALA A 23 8.74 8.06 6.98
C ALA A 23 8.10 9.40 7.32
N LEU A 24 7.38 10.02 6.39
CA LEU A 24 6.98 11.43 6.48
C LEU A 24 5.97 11.69 7.59
N LEU A 25 4.84 10.98 7.60
CA LEU A 25 3.77 11.24 8.56
C LEU A 25 4.21 10.97 10.02
N PRO A 26 4.88 9.85 10.37
CA PRO A 26 5.42 9.67 11.72
C PRO A 26 6.43 10.76 12.10
N ALA A 27 7.31 11.19 11.19
CA ALA A 27 8.29 12.25 11.45
C ALA A 27 7.64 13.61 11.72
N LEU A 28 6.49 13.92 11.10
CA LEU A 28 5.72 15.13 11.39
C LEU A 28 5.04 15.08 12.76
N LEU A 29 4.63 13.89 13.20
CA LEU A 29 3.87 13.71 14.44
C LEU A 29 4.76 13.51 15.68
N VAL A 30 5.99 12.99 15.51
CA VAL A 30 6.85 12.55 16.62
C VAL A 30 7.16 13.64 17.64
N ASN A 31 7.37 14.88 17.18
CA ASN A 31 7.76 16.01 18.05
C ASN A 31 6.65 16.40 19.04
N ASN A 32 5.39 16.13 18.71
CA ASN A 32 4.24 16.51 19.53
C ASN A 32 3.66 15.32 20.32
N LEU A 33 3.75 14.11 19.78
CA LEU A 33 3.02 12.94 20.28
C LEU A 33 3.92 11.82 20.80
N GLY A 34 5.23 11.90 20.53
CA GLY A 34 6.17 10.80 20.78
C GLY A 34 6.10 9.69 19.73
N VAL A 35 7.14 8.86 19.69
CA VAL A 35 7.38 7.87 18.63
C VAL A 35 6.24 6.85 18.51
N ILE A 36 5.83 6.26 19.64
CA ILE A 36 4.82 5.19 19.65
C ILE A 36 3.49 5.70 19.10
N VAL A 37 3.02 6.84 19.61
CA VAL A 37 1.72 7.42 19.20
C VAL A 37 1.78 7.87 17.73
N ALA A 38 2.87 8.48 17.29
CA ALA A 38 3.07 8.87 15.90
C ALA A 38 2.98 7.67 14.94
N VAL A 39 3.64 6.56 15.27
CA VAL A 39 3.59 5.33 14.47
C VAL A 39 2.18 4.73 14.46
N VAL A 40 1.52 4.62 15.61
CA VAL A 40 0.17 4.05 15.72
C VAL A 40 -0.84 4.89 14.94
N LEU A 41 -0.82 6.22 15.09
CA LEU A 41 -1.73 7.11 14.37
C LEU A 41 -1.49 7.09 12.87
N SER A 42 -0.23 7.08 12.43
CA SER A 42 0.08 6.97 11.00
C SER A 42 -0.47 5.66 10.40
N ASN A 43 -0.32 4.55 11.11
CA ASN A 43 -0.87 3.26 10.70
C ASN A 43 -2.41 3.23 10.71
N LEU A 44 -3.04 3.92 11.66
CA LEU A 44 -4.50 4.04 11.71
C LEU A 44 -5.04 4.82 10.51
N ILE A 45 -4.38 5.92 10.13
CA ILE A 45 -4.74 6.71 8.95
C ILE A 45 -4.53 5.86 7.69
N PHE A 46 -3.40 5.16 7.57
CA PHE A 46 -3.12 4.26 6.46
C PHE A 46 -4.20 3.18 6.27
N ALA A 47 -4.60 2.52 7.36
CA ALA A 47 -5.67 1.52 7.35
C ALA A 47 -7.05 2.13 7.01
N SER A 48 -7.29 3.38 7.41
CA SER A 48 -8.53 4.11 7.12
C SER A 48 -8.62 4.47 5.63
N VAL A 49 -7.53 4.92 5.01
CA VAL A 49 -7.47 5.13 3.55
C VAL A 49 -7.77 3.83 2.82
N HIS A 50 -7.23 2.71 3.32
CA HIS A 50 -7.46 1.39 2.75
C HIS A 50 -8.89 0.87 2.89
N TYR A 51 -9.71 1.45 3.77
CA TYR A 51 -11.12 1.09 3.87
C TYR A 51 -11.85 1.31 2.55
N ILE A 52 -11.52 2.39 1.84
CA ILE A 52 -12.11 2.73 0.54
C ILE A 52 -11.52 1.82 -0.55
N THR A 53 -10.19 1.64 -0.56
CA THR A 53 -9.50 0.88 -1.62
C THR A 53 -9.79 -0.63 -1.54
N LEU A 54 -10.05 -1.18 -0.34
CA LEU A 54 -10.32 -2.60 -0.12
C LEU A 54 -11.82 -2.95 -0.01
N ARG A 55 -12.67 -2.15 -0.68
CA ARG A 55 -14.12 -2.40 -0.85
C ARG A 55 -14.92 -2.43 0.46
N TRP A 56 -14.63 -1.52 1.39
CA TRP A 56 -15.45 -1.29 2.59
C TRP A 56 -15.51 -2.45 3.58
N LYS A 57 -14.54 -3.37 3.54
CA LYS A 57 -14.45 -4.49 4.48
C LYS A 57 -13.57 -4.15 5.68
N PHE A 58 -14.19 -3.96 6.85
CA PHE A 58 -13.47 -3.65 8.09
C PHE A 58 -12.37 -4.67 8.44
N SER A 59 -12.61 -5.97 8.21
CA SER A 59 -11.61 -7.02 8.45
C SER A 59 -10.32 -6.81 7.65
N ASN A 60 -10.41 -6.23 6.45
CA ASN A 60 -9.23 -5.92 5.64
C ASN A 60 -8.45 -4.75 6.26
N CYS A 61 -9.14 -3.74 6.81
CA CYS A 61 -8.49 -2.63 7.52
C CYS A 61 -7.72 -3.10 8.76
N VAL A 62 -8.27 -4.07 9.51
CA VAL A 62 -7.55 -4.66 10.65
C VAL A 62 -6.26 -5.33 10.17
N GLY A 63 -6.32 -6.11 9.08
CA GLY A 63 -5.14 -6.71 8.46
C GLY A 63 -4.11 -5.68 8.00
N VAL A 64 -4.55 -4.61 7.33
CA VAL A 64 -3.69 -3.52 6.87
C VAL A 64 -3.05 -2.78 8.04
N PHE A 65 -3.79 -2.53 9.12
CA PHE A 65 -3.25 -1.88 10.32
C PHE A 65 -2.14 -2.73 10.95
N ILE A 66 -2.39 -4.03 11.17
CA ILE A 66 -1.41 -4.96 11.73
C ILE A 66 -0.19 -5.09 10.80
N GLY A 67 -0.42 -5.21 9.49
CA GLY A 67 0.64 -5.26 8.48
C GLY A 67 1.49 -3.99 8.50
N GLY A 68 0.87 -2.82 8.59
CA GLY A 68 1.56 -1.54 8.69
C GLY A 68 2.41 -1.41 9.96
N LEU A 69 1.92 -1.91 11.11
CA LEU A 69 2.72 -1.99 12.33
C LEU A 69 3.92 -2.93 12.18
N ALA A 70 3.73 -4.09 11.53
CA ALA A 70 4.81 -5.02 11.25
C ALA A 70 5.88 -4.41 10.32
N LEU A 71 5.47 -3.68 9.28
CA LEU A 71 6.36 -2.94 8.39
C LEU A 71 7.06 -1.77 9.10
N SER A 72 6.37 -1.08 10.01
CA SER A 72 6.98 -0.04 10.86
C SER A 72 8.07 -0.63 11.75
N ARG A 73 7.83 -1.83 12.31
CA ARG A 73 8.83 -2.56 13.09
C ARG A 73 10.00 -3.05 12.24
N LEU A 74 9.73 -3.50 11.01
CA LEU A 74 10.75 -3.87 10.04
C LEU A 74 11.66 -2.67 9.74
N LEU A 75 11.08 -1.51 9.38
CA LEU A 75 11.81 -0.27 9.12
C LEU A 75 12.68 0.13 10.31
N HIS A 76 12.14 0.08 11.52
CA HIS A 76 12.88 0.44 12.73
C HIS A 76 14.08 -0.48 12.97
N ASN A 77 13.99 -1.76 12.60
CA ASN A 77 15.05 -2.72 12.86
C ASN A 77 16.07 -2.82 11.71
N SER A 78 15.66 -2.53 10.47
CA SER A 78 16.54 -2.57 9.30
C SER A 78 17.13 -1.22 8.94
N GLU A 79 16.49 -0.12 9.34
CA GLU A 79 16.75 1.25 8.87
C GLU A 79 16.70 1.38 7.33
N ASP A 80 16.09 0.40 6.66
CA ASP A 80 16.08 0.26 5.21
C ASP A 80 14.66 0.42 4.67
N ILE A 81 14.37 1.60 4.14
CA ILE A 81 13.08 1.90 3.51
C ILE A 81 12.88 1.16 2.20
N VAL A 82 13.96 0.83 1.47
CA VAL A 82 13.87 0.09 0.20
C VAL A 82 13.41 -1.34 0.47
N LEU A 83 13.94 -1.99 1.51
CA LEU A 83 13.46 -3.30 1.96
C LEU A 83 11.96 -3.28 2.28
N VAL A 84 11.50 -2.28 3.02
CA VAL A 84 10.10 -2.16 3.43
C VAL A 84 9.19 -1.96 2.22
N ILE A 85 9.60 -1.11 1.27
CA ILE A 85 8.91 -0.91 0.00
C ILE A 85 8.82 -2.22 -0.79
N LEU A 86 9.91 -3.00 -0.88
CA LEU A 86 9.92 -4.27 -1.61
C LEU A 86 9.01 -5.31 -0.95
N VAL A 87 9.00 -5.41 0.39
CA VAL A 87 8.11 -6.32 1.10
C VAL A 87 6.65 -5.93 0.91
N HIS A 88 6.32 -4.64 1.04
CA HIS A 88 4.96 -4.16 0.81
C HIS A 88 4.53 -4.42 -0.63
N TRP A 89 5.35 -4.01 -1.61
CA TRP A 89 5.09 -4.27 -3.02
C TRP A 89 4.84 -5.75 -3.30
N TRP A 90 5.66 -6.64 -2.73
CA TRP A 90 5.51 -8.08 -2.89
C TRP A 90 4.16 -8.59 -2.37
N VAL A 91 3.75 -8.15 -1.18
CA VAL A 91 2.45 -8.50 -0.59
C VAL A 91 1.30 -7.93 -1.43
N THR A 92 1.39 -6.68 -1.88
CA THR A 92 0.39 -6.05 -2.73
C THR A 92 0.27 -6.77 -4.07
N PHE A 93 1.39 -7.09 -4.69
CA PHE A 93 1.45 -7.84 -5.94
C PHE A 93 0.81 -9.22 -5.81
N LEU A 94 1.12 -9.99 -4.76
CA LEU A 94 0.50 -11.31 -4.56
C LEU A 94 -1.02 -11.23 -4.38
N ASN A 95 -1.50 -10.22 -3.65
CA ASN A 95 -2.93 -9.99 -3.42
C ASN A 95 -3.67 -9.44 -4.66
N THR A 96 -2.94 -8.83 -5.61
CA THR A 96 -3.51 -8.24 -6.83
C THR A 96 -2.75 -8.68 -8.09
N HIS A 97 -2.39 -9.96 -8.15
CA HIS A 97 -1.47 -10.48 -9.18
C HIS A 97 -2.04 -10.47 -10.60
N LEU A 98 -3.36 -10.39 -10.76
CA LEU A 98 -3.99 -10.25 -12.07
C LEU A 98 -4.25 -8.77 -12.35
N ALA A 99 -3.50 -8.20 -13.30
CA ALA A 99 -3.90 -6.95 -13.94
C ALA A 99 -5.39 -7.01 -14.34
N PRO A 100 -6.17 -5.94 -14.14
CA PRO A 100 -7.56 -5.90 -14.57
C PRO A 100 -7.65 -6.29 -16.05
N LYS A 101 -8.47 -7.30 -16.38
CA LYS A 101 -8.79 -7.58 -17.77
C LYS A 101 -9.62 -6.40 -18.27
N VAL A 102 -9.06 -5.62 -19.18
CA VAL A 102 -9.88 -4.73 -20.00
C VAL A 102 -10.62 -5.66 -20.95
N ASP A 103 -11.88 -5.98 -20.66
CA ASP A 103 -12.72 -6.65 -21.64
C ASP A 103 -12.73 -5.76 -22.87
N LYS A 104 -12.20 -6.28 -23.98
CA LYS A 104 -12.33 -5.63 -25.28
C LYS A 104 -13.81 -5.61 -25.57
N VAL A 105 -14.49 -4.50 -25.27
CA VAL A 105 -15.82 -4.22 -25.78
C VAL A 105 -15.69 -4.38 -27.29
N GLU A 106 -16.26 -5.48 -27.79
CA GLU A 106 -16.07 -5.93 -29.15
C GLU A 106 -16.36 -4.80 -30.11
N THR A 107 -15.42 -4.56 -31.01
CA THR A 107 -15.60 -3.86 -32.26
C THR A 107 -16.61 -4.65 -33.13
N ASN A 108 -17.89 -4.65 -32.74
CA ASN A 108 -19.01 -5.25 -33.47
C ASN A 108 -19.88 -4.16 -34.15
N TYR A 109 -19.31 -2.98 -34.42
CA TYR A 109 -20.00 -1.86 -35.07
C TYR A 109 -19.38 -1.44 -36.43
N ALA A 110 -18.51 -2.26 -37.02
CA ALA A 110 -17.84 -1.91 -38.29
C ALA A 110 -18.31 -2.69 -39.53
N ASP A 111 -19.23 -3.65 -39.39
CA ASP A 111 -19.59 -4.59 -40.47
C ASP A 111 -21.11 -4.61 -40.79
N GLY A 112 -21.81 -3.47 -40.65
CA GLY A 112 -23.25 -3.32 -40.93
C GLY A 112 -23.54 -2.33 -42.05
#